data_AF-A0AAD4M6Y4-F1
#
_entry.id   AF-A0AAD4M6Y4-F1
#
_cell.length_a   1.000
_cell.length_b   1.000
_cell.length_c   1.000
_cell.angle_alpha   90.00
_cell.angle_beta   90.00
_cell.angle_gamma   90.00
#
_symmetry.space_group_name_H-M   'P 1'
#
loop_
_entity.id
_entity.type
_entity.pdbx_description
1 polymer ?
#
loop_
_entity_poly.entity_id
_entity_poly.type
_entity_poly.pdbx_seq_one_letter_code
_entity_poly.pdbx_strand_id
1 'polypeptide(L)'
;MHIRSLLCCASRDNLANVVASTKSEVYTQQRAEALFFQFADEDIPDVIAQVPLDGALPLLLAWQLDSHEMGKITKEEWMGGTAALRVSSLTSLAMVLSDLNSLIVLGKAPVGPSNSHVKSQKDTRRTFLSFYSFCFTLAKPEYVAPVLLSGAWLRQKKL
;
A
#
# COMPACT_ATOMS: atom_id res chain seq x y z
N MET A 1 -4.01 17.39 6.39
CA MET A 1 -2.65 17.98 6.39
C MET A 1 -1.52 16.93 6.52
N HIS A 2 -1.67 15.63 6.22
CA HIS A 2 -0.57 14.65 6.48
C HIS A 2 -0.26 13.58 5.41
N ILE A 3 -0.71 13.72 4.16
CA ILE A 3 -0.12 12.96 3.02
C ILE A 3 1.36 13.36 2.81
N ARG A 4 1.72 14.55 3.29
CA ARG A 4 3.11 15.02 3.31
C ARG A 4 4.03 14.16 4.15
N SER A 5 3.54 13.35 5.11
CA SER A 5 4.44 12.62 6.00
C SER A 5 5.16 11.46 5.29
N LEU A 6 4.48 10.76 4.38
CA LEU A 6 5.11 9.77 3.50
C LEU A 6 6.05 10.41 2.45
N LEU A 7 5.79 11.67 2.09
CA LEU A 7 6.67 12.51 1.27
C LEU A 7 7.80 13.17 2.09
N CYS A 8 7.70 13.22 3.42
CA CYS A 8 8.64 13.94 4.29
C CYS A 8 9.84 13.09 4.71
N CYS A 9 9.73 11.76 4.64
CA CYS A 9 10.88 10.88 4.83
C CYS A 9 11.84 10.92 3.63
N ALA A 10 11.38 11.35 2.45
CA ALA A 10 12.27 11.69 1.35
C ALA A 10 13.02 12.98 1.71
N SER A 11 14.33 12.84 1.92
CA SER A 11 15.28 13.91 2.23
C SER A 11 14.94 15.26 1.58
N ARG A 12 15.03 16.32 2.40
CA ARG A 12 14.68 17.73 2.11
C ARG A 12 15.33 18.28 0.82
N ASP A 13 16.36 17.61 0.31
CA ASP A 13 17.14 18.02 -0.85
C ASP A 13 16.52 17.63 -2.21
N ASN A 14 15.49 16.75 -2.25
CA ASN A 14 14.91 16.26 -3.51
C ASN A 14 13.69 17.05 -4.02
N LEU A 15 13.19 18.04 -3.28
CA LEU A 15 11.99 18.81 -3.66
C LEU A 15 12.18 19.68 -4.91
N ALA A 16 13.42 20.04 -5.26
CA ALA A 16 13.71 20.89 -6.42
C ALA A 16 13.61 20.14 -7.76
N ASN A 17 13.79 18.81 -7.78
CA ASN A 17 13.76 18.02 -9.01
C ASN A 17 12.36 17.46 -9.34
N VAL A 18 11.43 17.53 -8.39
CA VAL A 18 10.05 16.99 -8.49
C VAL A 18 9.12 17.90 -9.31
N VAL A 19 9.48 19.17 -9.51
CA VAL A 19 8.64 20.16 -10.22
C VAL A 19 8.70 20.02 -11.75
N ALA A 20 9.60 19.19 -12.29
CA ALA A 20 9.94 19.24 -13.73
C ALA A 20 9.13 18.32 -14.67
N SER A 21 8.25 17.41 -14.20
CA SER A 21 7.57 16.48 -15.13
C SER A 21 6.05 16.41 -14.96
N THR A 22 5.36 17.31 -15.65
CA THR A 22 3.89 17.36 -15.82
C THR A 22 3.43 16.79 -17.17
N LYS A 23 4.27 16.02 -17.88
CA LYS A 23 3.85 15.29 -19.08
C LYS A 23 3.28 13.93 -18.69
N SER A 24 2.26 13.45 -19.40
CA SER A 24 1.72 12.09 -19.24
C SER A 24 2.83 11.08 -19.46
N GLU A 25 3.50 10.68 -18.39
CA GLU A 25 4.66 9.80 -18.49
C GLU A 25 4.17 8.39 -18.78
N VAL A 26 4.71 7.80 -19.84
CA VAL A 26 4.49 6.40 -20.16
C VAL A 26 5.11 5.58 -19.04
N TYR A 27 4.31 4.69 -18.45
CA TYR A 27 4.80 3.75 -17.45
C TYR A 27 6.00 2.97 -17.99
N THR A 28 7.07 2.95 -17.21
CA THR A 28 8.25 2.12 -17.47
C THR A 28 8.64 1.39 -16.20
N GLN A 29 8.93 0.09 -16.33
CA GLN A 29 9.28 -0.76 -15.20
C GLN A 29 10.52 -0.25 -14.46
N GLN A 30 11.54 0.20 -15.20
CA GLN A 30 12.79 0.75 -14.64
C GLN A 30 12.54 1.95 -13.73
N ARG A 31 11.57 2.82 -14.03
CA ARG A 31 11.25 3.97 -13.18
C ARG A 31 10.51 3.55 -11.92
N ALA A 32 9.59 2.59 -12.02
CA ALA A 32 8.92 2.04 -10.85
C ALA A 32 9.92 1.39 -9.88
N GLU A 33 10.90 0.68 -10.43
CA GLU A 33 12.00 0.09 -9.66
C GLU A 33 12.94 1.17 -9.07
N ALA A 34 13.31 2.19 -9.85
CA ALA A 34 14.11 3.30 -9.33
C ALA A 34 13.41 4.07 -8.20
N LEU A 35 12.08 4.19 -8.27
CA LEU A 35 11.28 4.75 -7.17
C LEU A 35 11.25 3.83 -5.96
N PHE A 36 11.15 2.51 -6.16
CA PHE A 36 11.20 1.55 -5.06
C PHE A 36 12.47 1.73 -4.22
N PHE A 37 13.63 1.80 -4.86
CA PHE A 37 14.91 1.96 -4.17
C PHE A 37 15.05 3.30 -3.42
N GLN A 38 14.24 4.31 -3.71
CA GLN A 38 14.21 5.55 -2.93
C GLN A 38 13.51 5.38 -1.57
N PHE A 39 12.65 4.38 -1.44
CA PHE A 39 11.88 4.09 -0.23
C PHE A 39 12.25 2.75 0.40
N ALA A 40 13.15 1.99 -0.21
CA ALA A 40 13.65 0.75 0.33
C ALA A 40 14.30 0.98 1.70
N ASP A 41 14.09 0.05 2.61
CA ASP A 41 14.70 0.06 3.93
C ASP A 41 16.23 -0.12 3.81
N GLU A 42 16.99 0.61 4.63
CA GLU A 42 18.46 0.57 4.59
C GLU A 42 19.01 -0.81 4.99
N ASP A 43 18.31 -1.53 5.87
CA ASP A 43 18.70 -2.84 6.37
C ASP A 43 18.17 -3.97 5.46
N ILE A 44 17.06 -3.74 4.75
CA ILE A 44 16.40 -4.73 3.88
C ILE A 44 16.06 -4.10 2.51
N PRO A 45 16.96 -4.19 1.52
CA PRO A 45 16.84 -3.45 0.25
C PRO A 45 15.67 -3.89 -0.63
N ASP A 46 15.06 -5.04 -0.36
CA ASP A 46 13.90 -5.57 -1.09
C ASP A 46 12.56 -5.32 -0.38
N VAL A 47 12.54 -4.49 0.66
CA VAL A 47 11.33 -4.15 1.43
C VAL A 47 11.26 -2.65 1.67
N ILE A 48 10.09 -2.05 1.42
CA ILE A 48 9.74 -0.74 1.95
C ILE A 48 9.12 -0.97 3.33
N ALA A 49 9.82 -0.55 4.38
CA ALA A 49 9.36 -0.62 5.76
C ALA A 49 9.02 0.76 6.33
N GLN A 50 8.33 0.79 7.47
CA GLN A 50 8.01 2.02 8.22
C GLN A 50 7.04 3.00 7.51
N VAL A 51 6.15 2.47 6.66
CA VAL A 51 5.04 3.26 6.14
C VAL A 51 4.16 3.70 7.33
N PRO A 52 4.02 5.02 7.62
CA PRO A 52 3.20 5.48 8.72
C PRO A 52 1.77 5.01 8.47
N LEU A 53 1.22 4.24 9.40
CA LEU A 53 -0.12 3.62 9.29
C LEU A 53 -1.26 4.58 9.64
N ASP A 54 -0.98 5.88 9.75
CA ASP A 54 -1.99 6.87 10.13
C ASP A 54 -2.83 7.29 8.91
N GLY A 55 -4.13 7.07 9.01
CA GLY A 55 -5.12 7.37 7.98
C GLY A 55 -5.36 6.24 6.96
N ALA A 56 -6.21 6.53 5.98
CA ALA A 56 -6.67 5.52 5.02
C ALA A 56 -5.69 5.29 3.85
N LEU A 57 -4.81 6.25 3.54
CA LEU A 57 -3.94 6.17 2.35
C LEU A 57 -2.90 5.05 2.40
N PRO A 58 -2.20 4.80 3.53
CA PRO A 58 -1.29 3.67 3.66
C PRO A 58 -2.01 2.34 3.39
N LEU A 59 -3.22 2.18 3.93
CA LEU A 59 -4.05 1.00 3.73
C LEU A 59 -4.55 0.88 2.29
N LEU A 60 -4.95 1.99 1.65
CA LEU A 60 -5.34 2.02 0.25
C LEU A 60 -4.16 1.66 -0.67
N LEU A 61 -2.96 2.13 -0.36
CA LEU A 61 -1.75 1.77 -1.09
C LEU A 61 -1.48 0.27 -0.96
N ALA A 62 -1.43 -0.25 0.27
CA ALA A 62 -1.26 -1.69 0.51
C ALA A 62 -2.31 -2.51 -0.23
N TRP A 63 -3.57 -2.07 -0.23
CA TRP A 63 -4.65 -2.75 -0.94
C TRP A 63 -4.52 -2.70 -2.48
N GLN A 64 -4.01 -1.60 -3.03
CA GLN A 64 -3.76 -1.51 -4.48
C GLN A 64 -2.56 -2.34 -4.92
N LEU A 65 -1.56 -2.49 -4.06
CA LEU A 65 -0.38 -3.31 -4.32
C LEU A 65 -0.57 -4.79 -3.94
N ASP A 66 -1.77 -5.16 -3.45
CA ASP A 66 -2.08 -6.50 -2.95
C ASP A 66 -1.12 -6.98 -1.85
N SER A 67 -0.70 -6.06 -0.98
CA SER A 67 0.25 -6.34 0.10
C SER A 67 -0.31 -7.33 1.11
N HIS A 68 0.52 -8.27 1.57
CA HIS A 68 0.12 -9.33 2.49
C HIS A 68 0.46 -9.03 3.95
N GLU A 69 1.44 -8.15 4.21
CA GLU A 69 1.91 -7.83 5.56
C GLU A 69 1.70 -6.34 5.89
N MET A 70 1.14 -6.04 7.06
CA MET A 70 0.86 -4.66 7.44
C MET A 70 2.15 -3.88 7.73
N GLY A 71 2.33 -2.75 7.03
CA GLY A 71 3.48 -1.86 7.22
C GLY A 71 4.74 -2.29 6.47
N LYS A 72 4.65 -3.32 5.63
CA LYS A 72 5.73 -3.77 4.73
C LYS A 72 5.21 -3.95 3.32
N ILE A 73 6.00 -3.52 2.35
CA ILE A 73 5.73 -3.73 0.93
C ILE A 73 6.99 -4.31 0.30
N THR A 74 6.89 -5.53 -0.20
CA THR A 74 7.98 -6.20 -0.92
C THR A 74 8.17 -5.59 -2.31
N LYS A 75 9.37 -5.78 -2.88
CA LYS A 75 9.67 -5.35 -4.25
C LYS A 75 8.70 -5.98 -5.25
N GLU A 76 8.33 -7.24 -5.09
CA GLU A 76 7.42 -7.96 -5.96
C GLU A 76 6.01 -7.35 -5.95
N GLU A 77 5.46 -7.10 -4.76
CA GLU A 77 4.15 -6.45 -4.57
C GLU A 77 4.15 -5.05 -5.18
N TRP A 78 5.21 -4.27 -4.95
CA TRP A 78 5.36 -2.94 -5.54
C TRP A 78 5.40 -2.99 -7.07
N MET A 79 6.24 -3.85 -7.65
CA MET A 79 6.40 -3.94 -9.09
C MET A 79 5.13 -4.46 -9.77
N GLY A 80 4.46 -5.45 -9.17
CA GLY A 80 3.18 -5.97 -9.67
C GLY A 80 2.06 -4.92 -9.61
N GLY A 81 1.91 -4.25 -8.47
CA GLY A 81 0.86 -3.24 -8.27
C GLY A 81 1.09 -1.98 -9.10
N THR A 82 2.32 -1.46 -9.18
CA THR A 82 2.63 -0.30 -10.02
C THR A 82 2.50 -0.60 -11.51
N ALA A 83 2.80 -1.83 -11.95
CA ALA A 83 2.53 -2.27 -13.32
C ALA A 83 1.03 -2.31 -13.62
N ALA A 84 0.21 -2.84 -12.71
CA ALA A 84 -1.24 -2.87 -12.85
C ALA A 84 -1.86 -1.47 -12.89
N LEU A 85 -1.36 -0.55 -12.04
CA LEU A 85 -1.80 0.85 -11.99
C LEU A 85 -1.21 1.71 -13.11
N ARG A 86 -0.16 1.23 -13.79
CA ARG A 86 0.67 1.97 -14.75
C ARG A 86 1.23 3.26 -14.15
N VAL A 87 1.72 3.18 -12.92
CA VAL A 87 2.28 4.31 -12.17
C VAL A 87 3.80 4.21 -12.13
N SER A 88 4.48 5.24 -12.61
CA SER A 88 5.94 5.33 -12.62
C SER A 88 6.46 6.62 -11.99
N SER A 89 5.60 7.38 -11.29
CA SER A 89 5.94 8.63 -10.60
C SER A 89 5.18 8.74 -9.28
N LEU A 90 5.80 9.39 -8.29
CA LEU A 90 5.18 9.62 -6.99
C LEU A 90 3.94 10.52 -7.08
N THR A 91 3.96 11.51 -7.99
CA THR A 91 2.82 12.40 -8.24
C THR A 91 1.62 11.62 -8.78
N SER A 92 1.84 10.73 -9.75
CA SER A 92 0.79 9.87 -10.28
C SER A 92 0.23 8.93 -9.21
N LEU A 93 1.10 8.37 -8.37
CA LEU A 93 0.68 7.52 -7.23
C LEU A 93 -0.20 8.31 -6.25
N ALA A 94 0.23 9.51 -5.87
CA ALA A 94 -0.50 10.37 -4.94
C ALA A 94 -1.88 10.78 -5.49
N MET A 95 -1.98 11.08 -6.79
CA MET A 95 -3.27 11.37 -7.44
C MET A 95 -4.20 10.17 -7.39
N VAL A 96 -3.72 8.98 -7.78
CA VAL A 96 -4.52 7.74 -7.77
C VAL A 96 -5.02 7.42 -6.36
N LEU A 97 -4.16 7.54 -5.34
CA LEU A 97 -4.55 7.31 -3.94
C LEU A 97 -5.55 8.36 -3.43
N SER A 98 -5.40 9.62 -3.81
CA SER A 98 -6.33 10.70 -3.46
C SER A 98 -7.71 10.50 -4.09
N ASP A 99 -7.75 10.07 -5.36
CA ASP A 99 -8.97 9.74 -6.08
C ASP A 99 -9.67 8.54 -5.45
N LEU A 100 -8.91 7.48 -5.13
CA LEU A 100 -9.40 6.31 -4.40
C LEU A 100 -9.97 6.67 -3.04
N ASN A 101 -9.26 7.49 -2.27
CA ASN A 101 -9.74 7.95 -0.96
C ASN A 101 -11.04 8.76 -1.08
N SER A 102 -11.11 9.66 -2.07
CA SER A 102 -12.31 10.45 -2.31
C SER A 102 -13.50 9.58 -2.72
N LEU A 103 -13.26 8.56 -3.54
CA LEU A 103 -14.30 7.69 -4.07
C LEU A 103 -14.77 6.64 -3.06
N ILE A 104 -13.83 5.93 -2.43
CA ILE A 104 -14.10 4.77 -1.59
C ILE A 104 -14.38 5.19 -0.15
N VAL A 105 -13.53 6.05 0.43
CA VAL A 105 -13.60 6.41 1.85
C VAL A 105 -14.58 7.54 2.09
N LEU A 106 -14.56 8.57 1.22
CA LEU A 106 -15.43 9.73 1.37
C LEU A 106 -16.76 9.60 0.60
N GLY A 107 -16.90 8.60 -0.27
CA GLY A 107 -18.11 8.41 -1.08
C GLY A 107 -18.42 9.54 -2.06
N LYS A 108 -17.40 10.36 -2.41
CA LYS A 108 -17.56 11.49 -3.33
C LYS A 108 -17.55 11.00 -4.78
N ALA A 109 -18.33 11.66 -5.62
CA ALA A 109 -18.31 11.41 -7.05
C ALA A 109 -16.91 11.69 -7.63
N PRO A 110 -16.46 10.95 -8.66
CA PRO A 110 -15.19 11.20 -9.32
C PRO A 110 -15.13 12.63 -9.84
N VAL A 111 -14.07 13.37 -9.50
CA VAL A 111 -13.85 14.72 -10.00
C VAL A 111 -13.25 14.63 -11.40
N GLY A 112 -14.08 14.28 -12.38
CA GLY A 112 -13.73 14.25 -13.81
C GLY A 112 -13.54 12.85 -14.43
N PRO A 113 -13.37 12.80 -15.76
CA PRO A 113 -13.13 11.55 -16.50
C PRO A 113 -11.73 11.03 -16.18
N SER A 114 -11.63 10.24 -15.10
CA SER A 114 -10.38 9.62 -14.69
C SER A 114 -10.07 8.47 -15.64
N ASN A 115 -9.02 8.62 -16.47
CA ASN A 115 -8.46 7.55 -17.31
C ASN A 115 -7.73 6.46 -16.49
N SER A 116 -7.83 6.49 -15.16
CA SER A 116 -7.13 5.55 -14.29
C SER A 116 -7.80 4.18 -14.32
N HIS A 117 -6.99 3.13 -14.50
CA HIS A 117 -7.36 1.71 -14.39
C HIS A 117 -7.73 1.30 -12.95
N VAL A 118 -8.42 2.17 -12.21
CA VAL A 118 -8.95 1.84 -10.90
C VAL A 118 -10.11 0.86 -11.08
N LYS A 119 -10.10 -0.24 -10.33
CA LYS A 119 -11.15 -1.28 -10.31
C LYS A 119 -12.54 -0.61 -10.40
N SER A 120 -13.22 -0.88 -11.52
CA SER A 120 -14.34 -0.13 -12.10
C SER A 120 -15.33 0.48 -11.08
N GLN A 121 -15.57 1.79 -11.22
CA GLN A 121 -16.41 2.66 -10.36
C GLN A 121 -17.91 2.32 -10.31
N LYS A 122 -18.36 1.25 -10.97
CA LYS A 122 -19.80 0.93 -11.05
C LYS A 122 -20.40 0.54 -9.69
N ASP A 123 -19.58 -0.02 -8.79
CA ASP A 123 -20.03 -0.49 -7.47
C ASP A 123 -19.14 0.00 -6.33
N THR A 124 -19.13 1.31 -6.03
CA THR A 124 -18.35 1.89 -4.91
C THR A 124 -18.55 1.13 -3.60
N ARG A 125 -19.77 0.64 -3.33
CA ARG A 125 -20.08 -0.15 -2.14
C ARG A 125 -19.36 -1.49 -2.11
N ARG A 126 -19.29 -2.20 -3.24
CA ARG A 126 -18.59 -3.49 -3.35
C ARG A 126 -17.08 -3.28 -3.21
N THR A 127 -16.56 -2.23 -3.84
CA THR A 127 -15.16 -1.83 -3.75
C THR A 127 -14.77 -1.48 -2.32
N PHE A 128 -15.59 -0.70 -1.61
CA PHE A 128 -15.40 -0.40 -0.18
C PHE A 128 -15.44 -1.66 0.67
N LEU A 129 -16.40 -2.57 0.46
CA LEU A 129 -16.47 -3.84 1.19
C LEU A 129 -15.21 -4.69 0.97
N SER A 130 -14.71 -4.77 -0.26
CA SER A 130 -13.45 -5.47 -0.56
C SER A 130 -12.25 -4.83 0.15
N PHE A 131 -12.15 -3.51 0.13
CA PHE A 131 -11.10 -2.77 0.85
C PHE A 131 -11.21 -2.97 2.37
N TYR A 132 -12.42 -2.88 2.92
CA TYR A 132 -12.69 -3.10 4.33
C TYR A 132 -12.32 -4.51 4.77
N SER A 133 -12.71 -5.55 4.01
CA SER A 133 -12.31 -6.93 4.25
C SER A 133 -10.80 -7.12 4.20
N PHE A 134 -10.11 -6.49 3.26
CA PHE A 134 -8.66 -6.53 3.15
C PHE A 134 -7.97 -6.00 4.42
N CYS A 135 -8.47 -4.92 5.03
CA CYS A 135 -7.91 -4.40 6.28
C CYS A 135 -7.93 -5.44 7.43
N PHE A 136 -8.92 -6.34 7.48
CA PHE A 136 -8.95 -7.42 8.47
C PHE A 136 -7.97 -8.55 8.18
N THR A 137 -7.62 -8.76 6.90
CA THR A 137 -6.60 -9.74 6.53
C THR A 137 -5.22 -9.23 6.96
N LEU A 138 -4.91 -7.96 6.70
CA LEU A 138 -3.65 -7.33 7.11
C LEU A 138 -3.44 -7.29 8.62
N ALA A 139 -4.51 -7.09 9.40
CA ALA A 139 -4.44 -6.94 10.85
C ALA A 139 -4.27 -8.27 11.60
N LYS A 140 -4.41 -9.42 10.92
CA LYS A 140 -4.19 -10.72 11.55
C LYS A 140 -2.71 -11.05 11.44
N PRO A 141 -1.94 -11.09 12.55
CA PRO A 141 -0.62 -11.70 12.48
C PRO A 141 -0.82 -13.13 11.96
N GLU A 142 0.05 -13.58 11.06
CA GLU A 142 0.09 -15.00 10.74
C GLU A 142 0.15 -15.74 12.06
N TYR A 143 -0.90 -16.50 12.35
CA TYR A 143 -0.94 -17.34 13.54
C TYR A 143 0.17 -18.35 13.35
N VAL A 144 1.35 -18.05 13.90
CA VAL A 144 2.35 -19.08 14.16
C VAL A 144 1.64 -20.02 15.11
N ALA A 145 1.15 -21.14 14.58
CA ALA A 145 0.50 -22.16 15.39
C ALA A 145 1.38 -22.36 16.63
N PRO A 146 0.83 -22.28 17.86
CA PRO A 146 1.64 -22.46 19.04
C PRO A 146 2.37 -23.78 18.86
N VAL A 147 3.70 -23.72 18.77
CA VAL A 147 4.56 -24.89 18.74
C VAL A 147 4.04 -25.79 19.84
N LEU A 148 3.52 -26.94 19.43
CA LEU A 148 2.88 -27.90 20.32
C LEU A 148 3.82 -28.14 21.49
N LEU A 149 3.49 -27.56 22.66
CA LEU A 149 3.93 -28.07 23.95
C LEU A 149 3.23 -29.41 24.12
N SER A 150 3.75 -30.42 23.40
CA SER A 150 3.34 -31.79 23.55
C SER A 150 3.75 -32.25 24.95
N GLY A 151 2.73 -32.45 25.79
CA GLY A 151 2.74 -33.52 26.77
C GLY A 151 3.25 -33.17 28.16
N ALA A 152 2.45 -32.43 28.94
CA ALA A 152 2.53 -32.51 30.41
C ALA A 152 1.21 -32.15 31.10
N TRP A 153 0.07 -32.69 30.63
CA TRP A 153 -1.12 -32.76 31.49
C TRP A 153 -1.12 -34.10 32.22
N LEU A 154 -0.37 -34.12 33.33
CA LEU A 154 -0.31 -35.24 34.27
C LEU A 154 -1.71 -35.44 34.88
N ARG A 155 -2.37 -36.53 34.51
CA ARG A 155 -3.59 -37.03 35.14
C ARG A 155 -3.30 -37.38 36.60
N GLN A 156 -3.75 -36.56 37.55
CA GLN A 156 -4.03 -37.06 38.89
C GLN A 156 -5.41 -37.74 38.88
N LYS A 157 -5.41 -39.06 38.72
CA LYS A 157 -6.51 -39.91 39.16
C LYS A 157 -6.19 -40.42 40.56
N LYS A 158 -7.08 -40.07 41.49
CA LYS A 158 -7.36 -40.67 42.80
C LYS A 158 -6.95 -42.14 42.92
N LEU A 159 -6.31 -42.48 44.03
CA LEU A 159 -6.57 -43.66 44.85
C LEU A 159 -6.32 -43.28 46.32
#